data_AF-A0A959S7Q1-F1
#
_entry.id   AF-A0A959S7Q1-F1
#
_cell.length_a   1.000
_cell.length_b   1.000
_cell.length_c   1.000
_cell.angle_alpha   90.00
_cell.angle_beta   90.00
_cell.angle_gamma   90.00
#
_symmetry.space_group_name_H-M   'P 1'
#
loop_
_entity.id
_entity.type
_entity.pdbx_description
1 polymer ?
#
loop_
_entity_poly.entity_id
_entity_poly.type
_entity_poly.pdbx_seq_one_letter_code
_entity_poly.pdbx_strand_id
1 'polypeptide(L)'
;MRRTIRKLIIGKGQSREAPRRSTIGARWTNFLSIWNNTYEEDAGLEKAVRLFLSLSQFLFPGMYIKHLFWRKGPLYQDFATELFVLLKTAYPLVVMYMGWEQEPAAFWVAIWLMLETVMYIPTLIFASDLFESPRSYRRSKLLLFFNYLEVVFTFALIHLAGGAFNLPFAHWTDAVYTSFMITSTIGFGDYYPTSGWSKLMVSLQSIFYLSYIALFINFLNQGGRRGYFQRLGRDDQA
;
A
#
# COMPACT_ATOMS: atom_id res chain seq x y z
N MET A 1 18.22 -6.01 -28.18
CA MET A 1 17.27 -6.36 -27.11
C MET A 1 17.62 -5.75 -25.74
N ARG A 2 18.82 -6.00 -25.16
CA ARG A 2 19.24 -5.39 -23.87
C ARG A 2 19.15 -3.85 -23.84
N ARG A 3 19.50 -3.16 -24.93
CA ARG A 3 19.45 -1.69 -25.01
C ARG A 3 18.02 -1.13 -25.01
N THR A 4 17.08 -1.83 -25.66
CA THR A 4 15.65 -1.47 -25.72
C THR A 4 14.98 -1.66 -24.36
N ILE A 5 15.23 -2.81 -23.71
CA ILE A 5 14.75 -3.11 -22.35
C ILE A 5 15.34 -2.10 -21.36
N ARG A 6 16.64 -1.79 -21.46
CA ARG A 6 17.28 -0.77 -20.62
C ARG A 6 16.66 0.61 -20.84
N LYS A 7 16.29 0.97 -22.07
CA LYS A 7 15.65 2.25 -22.38
C LYS A 7 14.21 2.32 -21.84
N LEU A 8 13.49 1.20 -21.83
CA LEU A 8 12.13 1.07 -21.29
C LEU A 8 12.12 1.13 -19.74
N ILE A 9 13.09 0.49 -19.09
CA ILE A 9 13.19 0.41 -17.62
C ILE A 9 13.83 1.65 -17.00
N ILE A 10 14.87 2.22 -17.63
CA ILE A 10 15.70 3.27 -17.03
C ILE A 10 15.31 4.68 -17.50
N GLY A 11 14.68 4.81 -18.67
CA GLY A 11 14.37 6.11 -19.28
C GLY A 11 15.61 6.98 -19.56
N LYS A 12 15.37 8.24 -19.96
CA LYS A 12 16.38 9.31 -20.02
C LYS A 12 16.15 10.22 -18.81
N GLY A 13 16.98 10.13 -17.77
CA GLY A 13 16.88 11.05 -16.65
C GLY A 13 17.56 10.53 -15.40
N GLN A 14 18.88 10.69 -15.32
CA GLN A 14 19.54 10.74 -14.02
C GLN A 14 19.23 12.11 -13.40
N SER A 15 18.21 12.18 -12.56
CA SER A 15 18.10 13.27 -11.58
C SER A 15 19.21 13.06 -10.55
N ARG A 16 20.06 14.10 -10.37
CA ARG A 16 21.17 14.26 -9.41
C ARG A 16 21.26 13.17 -8.36
N GLU A 17 22.44 12.55 -8.22
CA GLU A 17 22.76 11.55 -7.20
C GLU A 17 22.27 11.99 -5.81
N ALA A 18 21.08 11.53 -5.42
CA ALA A 18 20.60 11.69 -4.07
C ALA A 18 21.56 10.93 -3.14
N PRO A 19 21.91 11.49 -1.97
CA PRO A 19 22.84 10.86 -1.05
C PRO A 19 22.37 9.45 -0.71
N ARG A 20 23.26 8.47 -0.88
CA ARG A 20 22.96 7.05 -0.63
C ARG A 20 22.81 6.81 0.87
N ARG A 21 21.59 6.91 1.39
CA ARG A 21 21.27 6.60 2.78
C ARG A 21 20.67 5.20 2.88
N SER A 22 20.92 4.51 3.99
CA SER A 22 20.29 3.23 4.27
C SER A 22 18.80 3.45 4.55
N THR A 23 17.92 2.64 3.95
CA THR A 23 16.47 2.76 4.16
C THR A 23 16.09 2.58 5.62
N ILE A 24 16.64 1.58 6.29
CA ILE A 24 16.41 1.31 7.73
C ILE A 24 16.91 2.49 8.57
N GLY A 25 18.11 3.01 8.28
CA GLY A 25 18.67 4.15 9.01
C GLY A 25 17.81 5.39 8.86
N ALA A 26 17.33 5.68 7.64
CA ALA A 26 16.42 6.80 7.38
C ALA A 26 15.08 6.65 8.13
N ARG A 27 14.51 5.43 8.19
CA ARG A 27 13.29 5.17 8.96
C ARG A 27 13.50 5.35 10.47
N TRP A 28 14.65 4.91 10.97
CA TRP A 28 14.99 5.08 12.38
C TRP A 28 15.21 6.55 12.75
N THR A 29 15.87 7.33 11.89
CA THR A 29 16.01 8.77 12.12
C THR A 29 14.66 9.48 12.13
N ASN A 30 13.73 9.07 11.25
CA ASN A 30 12.37 9.61 11.21
C ASN A 30 11.57 9.26 12.47
N PHE A 31 11.74 8.04 13.01
CA PHE A 31 11.15 7.67 14.30
C PHE A 31 11.70 8.54 15.44
N LEU A 32 13.02 8.71 15.51
CA LEU A 32 13.66 9.54 16.53
C LEU A 32 13.26 11.01 16.43
N SER A 33 13.03 11.54 15.22
CA SER A 33 12.58 12.92 15.05
C SER A 33 11.15 13.15 15.55
N ILE A 34 10.24 12.19 15.37
CA ILE A 34 8.89 12.22 15.97
C ILE A 34 9.00 12.11 17.50
N TRP A 35 9.85 11.21 18.00
CA TRP A 35 10.04 11.05 19.44
C TRP A 35 10.53 12.33 20.13
N ASN A 36 11.49 13.01 19.50
CA ASN A 36 12.12 14.22 20.03
C ASN A 36 11.40 15.53 19.64
N ASN A 37 10.24 15.49 18.97
CA ASN A 37 9.51 16.66 18.46
C ASN A 37 10.44 17.65 17.72
N THR A 38 11.31 17.13 16.85
CA THR A 38 12.37 17.94 16.24
C THR A 38 11.86 18.92 15.17
N TYR A 39 10.70 18.64 14.57
CA TYR A 39 10.17 19.40 13.43
C TYR A 39 8.72 19.89 13.60
N GLU A 40 7.90 19.18 14.37
CA GLU A 40 6.50 19.53 14.63
C GLU A 40 6.20 19.40 16.13
N GLU A 41 5.36 20.28 16.67
CA GLU A 41 4.90 20.24 18.07
C GLU A 41 3.81 19.17 18.25
N ASP A 42 4.09 17.95 17.77
CA ASP A 42 3.18 16.83 17.90
C ASP A 42 2.96 16.51 19.38
N ALA A 43 1.70 16.51 19.81
CA ALA A 43 1.32 16.23 21.18
C ALA A 43 0.11 15.29 21.26
N GLY A 44 0.03 14.54 22.37
CA GLY A 44 -1.12 13.68 22.67
C GLY A 44 -1.34 12.56 21.64
N LEU A 45 -2.58 12.45 21.15
CA LEU A 45 -3.02 11.35 20.28
C LEU A 45 -2.27 11.33 18.93
N GLU A 46 -1.99 12.50 18.35
CA GLU A 46 -1.29 12.62 17.08
C GLU A 46 0.10 12.00 17.14
N LYS A 47 0.88 12.34 18.17
CA LYS A 47 2.21 11.77 18.41
C LYS A 47 2.15 10.25 18.60
N ALA A 48 1.18 9.76 19.37
CA ALA A 48 1.01 8.32 19.60
C ALA A 48 0.71 7.57 18.29
N VAL A 49 -0.19 8.10 17.45
CA VAL A 49 -0.52 7.53 16.15
C VAL A 49 0.68 7.55 15.21
N ARG A 50 1.40 8.68 15.11
CA ARG A 50 2.60 8.78 14.24
C ARG A 50 3.72 7.84 14.68
N LEU A 51 3.96 7.70 15.97
CA LEU A 51 4.95 6.74 16.50
C LEU A 51 4.56 5.30 16.17
N PHE A 52 3.28 4.93 16.37
CA PHE A 52 2.78 3.61 16.02
C PHE A 52 2.93 3.32 14.52
N LEU A 53 2.53 4.26 13.66
CA LEU A 53 2.66 4.13 12.20
C LEU A 53 4.13 4.05 11.76
N SER A 54 5.02 4.86 12.36
CA SER A 54 6.46 4.81 12.09
C SER A 54 7.08 3.47 12.49
N LEU A 55 6.73 2.93 13.66
CA LEU A 55 7.22 1.65 14.14
C LEU A 55 6.66 0.48 13.33
N SER A 56 5.39 0.54 12.91
CA SER A 56 4.75 -0.51 12.10
C SER A 56 5.49 -0.77 10.78
N GLN A 57 6.16 0.24 10.22
CA GLN A 57 6.91 0.12 8.97
C GLN A 57 8.07 -0.89 9.04
N PHE A 58 8.59 -1.19 10.23
CA PHE A 58 9.63 -2.20 10.41
C PHE A 58 9.08 -3.62 10.30
N LEU A 59 7.76 -3.83 10.37
CA LEU A 59 7.15 -5.15 10.22
C LEU A 59 6.94 -5.56 8.76
N PHE A 60 7.08 -4.62 7.82
CA PHE A 60 6.61 -4.82 6.45
C PHE A 60 7.73 -5.12 5.45
N PRO A 61 7.52 -6.10 4.57
CA PRO A 61 8.56 -6.60 3.66
C PRO A 61 9.00 -5.56 2.62
N GLY A 62 8.12 -4.63 2.20
CA GLY A 62 8.48 -3.59 1.23
C GLY A 62 9.62 -2.68 1.70
N MET A 63 9.76 -2.45 3.00
CA MET A 63 10.89 -1.71 3.58
C MET A 63 12.21 -2.44 3.36
N TYR A 64 12.23 -3.75 3.60
CA TYR A 64 13.42 -4.59 3.43
C TYR A 64 13.78 -4.78 1.95
N ILE A 65 12.79 -4.82 1.06
CA ILE A 65 13.04 -4.85 -0.39
C ILE A 65 13.74 -3.56 -0.82
N LYS A 66 13.26 -2.39 -0.39
CA LYS A 66 13.95 -1.12 -0.64
C LYS A 66 15.35 -1.11 -0.04
N HIS A 67 15.51 -1.66 1.17
CA HIS A 67 16.81 -1.80 1.79
C HIS A 67 17.74 -2.68 0.95
N LEU A 68 17.33 -3.86 0.49
CA LEU A 68 18.20 -4.75 -0.31
C LEU A 68 18.82 -4.04 -1.54
N PHE A 69 18.08 -3.11 -2.15
CA PHE A 69 18.53 -2.34 -3.32
C PHE A 69 19.12 -0.97 -2.95
N TRP A 70 19.37 -0.68 -1.68
CA TRP A 70 19.81 0.65 -1.21
C TRP A 70 21.10 1.12 -1.89
N ARG A 71 22.07 0.21 -2.06
CA ARG A 71 23.39 0.49 -2.67
C ARG A 71 23.36 0.65 -4.18
N LYS A 72 22.36 0.09 -4.87
CA LYS A 72 22.26 0.10 -6.34
C LYS A 72 21.66 1.42 -6.88
N GLY A 73 21.13 2.26 -5.99
CA GLY A 73 20.63 3.60 -6.29
C GLY A 73 19.10 3.68 -6.40
N PRO A 74 18.53 4.91 -6.42
CA PRO A 74 17.09 5.13 -6.29
C PRO A 74 16.24 4.45 -7.37
N LEU A 75 16.76 4.38 -8.61
CA LEU A 75 16.05 3.74 -9.73
C LEU A 75 15.80 2.25 -9.50
N TYR A 76 16.78 1.52 -8.97
CA TYR A 76 16.63 0.09 -8.70
C TYR A 76 15.69 -0.15 -7.52
N GLN A 77 15.71 0.73 -6.51
CA GLN A 77 14.75 0.67 -5.40
C GLN A 77 13.32 0.88 -5.89
N ASP A 78 13.09 1.88 -6.76
CA ASP A 78 11.78 2.13 -7.33
C ASP A 78 11.29 0.91 -8.11
N PHE A 79 12.12 0.38 -9.01
CA PHE A 79 11.76 -0.78 -9.83
C PHE A 79 11.49 -2.04 -8.98
N ALA A 80 12.31 -2.28 -7.95
CA ALA A 80 12.07 -3.40 -7.03
C ALA A 80 10.75 -3.22 -6.26
N THR A 81 10.41 -1.99 -5.87
CA THR A 81 9.13 -1.67 -5.23
C THR A 81 7.96 -1.89 -6.19
N GLU A 82 8.08 -1.50 -7.46
CA GLU A 82 7.04 -1.74 -8.47
C GLU A 82 6.81 -3.23 -8.69
N LEU A 83 7.88 -4.00 -8.89
CA LEU A 83 7.78 -5.45 -9.04
C LEU A 83 7.16 -6.10 -7.80
N PHE A 84 7.56 -5.67 -6.61
CA PHE A 84 6.99 -6.16 -5.36
C PHE A 84 5.49 -5.91 -5.28
N VAL A 85 5.02 -4.68 -5.55
CA VAL A 85 3.59 -4.36 -5.55
C VAL A 85 2.83 -5.22 -6.55
N LEU A 86 3.35 -5.43 -7.76
CA LEU A 86 2.70 -6.28 -8.77
C LEU A 86 2.60 -7.74 -8.32
N LEU A 87 3.68 -8.30 -7.78
CA LEU A 87 3.69 -9.67 -7.24
C LEU A 87 2.73 -9.81 -6.08
N LYS A 88 2.72 -8.82 -5.19
CA LYS A 88 1.82 -8.73 -4.05
C LYS A 88 0.35 -8.68 -4.49
N THR A 89 0.01 -7.88 -5.49
CA THR A 89 -1.35 -7.84 -6.08
C THR A 89 -1.74 -9.18 -6.71
N ALA A 90 -0.83 -9.84 -7.42
CA ALA A 90 -1.11 -11.11 -8.06
C ALA A 90 -1.22 -12.29 -7.07
N TYR A 91 -0.55 -12.19 -5.92
CA TYR A 91 -0.47 -13.25 -4.92
C TYR A 91 -1.83 -13.83 -4.48
N PRO A 92 -2.81 -13.04 -3.99
CA PRO A 92 -4.11 -13.57 -3.59
C PRO A 92 -4.86 -14.25 -4.75
N LEU A 93 -4.71 -13.77 -5.99
CA LEU A 93 -5.29 -14.43 -7.16
C LEU A 93 -4.67 -15.81 -7.41
N VAL A 94 -3.34 -15.93 -7.27
CA VAL A 94 -2.64 -17.21 -7.40
C VAL A 94 -3.07 -18.18 -6.30
N VAL A 95 -3.20 -17.70 -5.06
CA VAL A 95 -3.66 -18.52 -3.93
C VAL A 95 -5.07 -19.06 -4.20
N MET A 96 -6.01 -18.22 -4.61
CA MET A 96 -7.38 -18.65 -4.94
C MET A 96 -7.43 -19.57 -6.17
N TYR A 97 -6.63 -19.31 -7.20
CA TYR A 97 -6.58 -20.13 -8.42
C TYR A 97 -6.04 -21.54 -8.15
N MET A 98 -5.04 -21.65 -7.27
CA MET A 98 -4.43 -22.93 -6.89
C MET A 98 -5.22 -23.69 -5.80
N GLY A 99 -6.28 -23.10 -5.25
CA GLY A 99 -7.05 -23.71 -4.16
C GLY A 99 -6.32 -23.71 -2.82
N TRP A 100 -5.43 -22.74 -2.59
CA TRP A 100 -4.61 -22.63 -1.37
C TRP A 100 -5.23 -21.74 -0.30
N GLU A 101 -6.53 -21.45 -0.39
CA GLU A 101 -7.21 -20.61 0.60
C GLU A 101 -7.27 -21.22 2.01
N GLN A 102 -7.21 -22.55 2.10
CA GLN A 102 -7.15 -23.27 3.38
C GLN A 102 -5.72 -23.53 3.87
N GLU A 103 -4.70 -23.27 3.04
CA GLU A 103 -3.30 -23.42 3.44
C GLU A 103 -2.87 -22.27 4.34
N PRO A 104 -2.59 -22.49 5.64
CA PRO A 104 -2.41 -21.41 6.60
C PRO A 104 -1.27 -20.46 6.22
N ALA A 105 -0.16 -21.00 5.70
CA ALA A 105 0.97 -20.19 5.28
C ALA A 105 0.61 -19.25 4.12
N ALA A 106 -0.11 -19.75 3.10
CA ALA A 106 -0.49 -18.96 1.95
C ALA A 106 -1.50 -17.86 2.33
N PHE A 107 -2.50 -18.23 3.13
CA PHE A 107 -3.50 -17.31 3.63
C PHE A 107 -2.87 -16.19 4.47
N TRP A 108 -2.08 -16.53 5.49
CA TRP A 108 -1.49 -15.52 6.39
C TRP A 108 -0.46 -14.62 5.71
N VAL A 109 0.26 -15.12 4.69
CA VAL A 109 1.13 -14.26 3.88
C VAL A 109 0.31 -13.23 3.11
N ALA A 110 -0.84 -13.58 2.52
CA ALA A 110 -1.71 -12.62 1.86
C ALA A 110 -2.23 -11.55 2.85
N ILE A 111 -2.64 -11.96 4.05
CA ILE A 111 -3.07 -11.03 5.11
C ILE A 111 -1.94 -10.11 5.53
N TRP A 112 -0.73 -10.63 5.76
CA TRP A 112 0.43 -9.83 6.17
C TRP A 112 0.81 -8.80 5.10
N LEU A 113 0.76 -9.19 3.83
CA LEU A 113 0.96 -8.29 2.70
C LEU A 113 -0.14 -7.21 2.63
N MET A 114 -1.41 -7.57 2.80
CA MET A 114 -2.53 -6.60 2.84
C MET A 114 -2.39 -5.62 4.00
N LEU A 115 -1.97 -6.09 5.18
CA LEU A 115 -1.75 -5.23 6.35
C LEU A 115 -0.70 -4.14 6.07
N GLU A 116 0.33 -4.43 5.27
CA GLU A 116 1.28 -3.39 4.81
C GLU A 116 0.54 -2.28 4.02
N THR A 117 -0.39 -2.64 3.12
CA THR A 117 -1.16 -1.65 2.36
C THR A 117 -2.11 -0.86 3.26
N VAL A 118 -2.84 -1.57 4.12
CA VAL A 118 -3.80 -0.96 5.05
C VAL A 118 -3.10 0.02 5.99
N MET A 119 -1.90 -0.30 6.46
CA MET A 119 -1.10 0.58 7.32
C MET A 119 -0.38 1.70 6.56
N TYR A 120 -0.07 1.49 5.28
CA TYR A 120 0.51 2.53 4.43
C TYR A 120 -0.43 3.74 4.24
N ILE A 121 -1.74 3.51 4.15
CA ILE A 121 -2.78 4.55 4.00
C ILE A 121 -2.78 5.58 5.16
N PRO A 122 -2.98 5.19 6.43
CA PRO A 122 -2.92 6.13 7.54
C PRO A 122 -1.52 6.72 7.70
N THR A 123 -0.45 5.98 7.35
CA THR A 123 0.90 6.56 7.34
C THR A 123 1.02 7.70 6.33
N LEU A 124 0.42 7.58 5.15
CA LEU A 124 0.34 8.72 4.23
C LEU A 124 -0.45 9.86 4.89
N ILE A 125 -1.65 9.60 5.41
CA ILE A 125 -2.55 10.64 5.96
C ILE A 125 -1.90 11.42 7.12
N PHE A 126 -1.36 10.72 8.11
CA PHE A 126 -0.91 11.29 9.38
C PHE A 126 0.61 11.50 9.47
N ALA A 127 1.39 10.82 8.63
CA ALA A 127 2.86 10.82 8.72
C ALA A 127 3.51 10.92 7.32
N SER A 128 2.89 11.74 6.45
CA SER A 128 3.32 11.96 5.07
C SER A 128 4.77 12.44 4.94
N ASP A 129 5.22 13.22 5.91
CA ASP A 129 6.55 13.81 6.04
C ASP A 129 7.64 12.75 6.21
N LEU A 130 7.27 11.55 6.66
CA LEU A 130 8.19 10.41 6.75
C LEU A 130 8.57 9.86 5.36
N PHE A 131 7.87 10.23 4.29
CA PHE A 131 8.16 9.77 2.94
C PHE A 131 8.83 10.84 2.10
N GLU A 132 9.85 10.42 1.34
CA GLU A 132 10.45 11.26 0.31
C GLU A 132 9.45 11.51 -0.82
N SER A 133 9.52 12.70 -1.41
CA SER A 133 8.68 13.05 -2.56
C SER A 133 8.88 12.08 -3.74
N PRO A 134 7.80 11.61 -4.37
CA PRO A 134 7.88 10.63 -5.44
C PRO A 134 8.55 11.26 -6.66
N ARG A 135 9.43 10.49 -7.30
CA ARG A 135 10.11 10.92 -8.53
C ARG A 135 9.14 11.14 -9.69
N SER A 136 8.00 10.45 -9.68
CA SER A 136 6.93 10.62 -10.67
C SER A 136 5.58 10.34 -10.05
N TYR A 137 4.74 11.38 -9.99
CA TYR A 137 3.36 11.26 -9.54
C TYR A 137 2.53 10.29 -10.39
N ARG A 138 2.85 10.11 -11.68
CA ARG A 138 2.18 9.12 -12.54
C ARG A 138 2.46 7.69 -12.09
N ARG A 139 3.70 7.40 -11.67
CA ARG A 139 4.08 6.08 -11.13
C ARG A 139 3.38 5.82 -9.80
N SER A 140 3.36 6.81 -8.92
CA SER A 140 2.65 6.70 -7.65
C SER A 140 1.15 6.44 -7.82
N LYS A 141 0.49 7.08 -8.79
CA LYS A 141 -0.93 6.80 -9.12
C LYS A 141 -1.16 5.36 -9.56
N LEU A 142 -0.26 4.84 -10.41
CA LEU A 142 -0.34 3.46 -10.89
C LEU A 142 -0.12 2.46 -9.75
N LEU A 143 0.87 2.70 -8.88
CA LEU A 143 1.11 1.83 -7.72
C LEU A 143 -0.01 1.89 -6.70
N LEU A 144 -0.60 3.07 -6.49
CA LEU A 144 -1.79 3.22 -5.67
C LEU A 144 -2.90 2.31 -6.23
N PHE A 145 -3.22 2.41 -7.52
CA PHE A 145 -4.20 1.52 -8.17
C PHE A 145 -3.93 0.01 -7.99
N PHE A 146 -2.67 -0.45 -8.10
CA PHE A 146 -2.35 -1.85 -7.83
C PHE A 146 -2.50 -2.25 -6.36
N ASN A 147 -2.18 -1.36 -5.42
CA ASN A 147 -2.44 -1.57 -4.00
C ASN A 147 -3.94 -1.64 -3.68
N TYR A 148 -4.79 -0.87 -4.38
CA TYR A 148 -6.25 -1.05 -4.27
C TYR A 148 -6.68 -2.44 -4.70
N LEU A 149 -6.25 -2.87 -5.89
CA LEU A 149 -6.59 -4.19 -6.41
C LEU A 149 -6.10 -5.30 -5.49
N GLU A 150 -4.91 -5.15 -4.92
CA GLU A 150 -4.35 -6.09 -3.95
C GLU A 150 -5.25 -6.29 -2.75
N VAL A 151 -5.72 -5.21 -2.12
CA VAL A 151 -6.62 -5.30 -0.97
C VAL A 151 -7.97 -5.91 -1.38
N VAL A 152 -8.52 -5.55 -2.55
CA VAL A 152 -9.75 -6.16 -3.08
C VAL A 152 -9.57 -7.66 -3.27
N PHE A 153 -8.47 -8.13 -3.85
CA PHE A 153 -8.21 -9.55 -4.06
C PHE A 153 -7.94 -10.30 -2.76
N THR A 154 -7.28 -9.68 -1.77
CA THR A 154 -7.08 -10.31 -0.47
C THR A 154 -8.40 -10.43 0.30
N PHE A 155 -9.31 -9.45 0.23
CA PHE A 155 -10.66 -9.61 0.76
C PHE A 155 -11.46 -10.70 0.03
N ALA A 156 -11.29 -10.84 -1.28
CA ALA A 156 -11.88 -11.98 -2.02
C ALA A 156 -11.40 -13.32 -1.45
N LEU A 157 -10.09 -13.45 -1.20
CA LEU A 157 -9.51 -14.63 -0.57
C LEU A 157 -10.08 -14.88 0.84
N ILE A 158 -10.25 -13.84 1.66
CA ILE A 158 -10.89 -13.94 2.99
C ILE A 158 -12.32 -14.47 2.89
N HIS A 159 -13.10 -13.92 1.96
CA HIS A 159 -14.49 -14.33 1.74
C HIS A 159 -14.58 -15.77 1.25
N LEU A 160 -13.67 -16.18 0.35
CA LEU A 160 -13.58 -17.55 -0.15
C LEU A 160 -13.23 -18.54 0.96
N ALA A 161 -12.20 -18.23 1.77
CA ALA A 161 -11.77 -19.08 2.88
C ALA A 161 -12.82 -19.21 3.98
N GLY A 162 -13.57 -18.12 4.26
CA GLY A 162 -14.54 -18.06 5.36
C GLY A 162 -15.88 -18.74 5.09
N GLY A 163 -16.26 -18.99 3.84
CA GLY A 163 -17.41 -19.81 3.46
C GLY A 163 -18.78 -19.39 4.01
N ALA A 164 -18.96 -18.12 4.40
CA ALA A 164 -20.08 -17.66 5.22
C ALA A 164 -21.01 -16.65 4.53
N PHE A 165 -21.34 -16.94 3.27
CA PHE A 165 -22.33 -16.21 2.46
C PHE A 165 -23.63 -17.03 2.32
N ASN A 166 -24.69 -16.40 1.80
CA ASN A 166 -25.98 -17.03 1.54
C ASN A 166 -25.90 -18.21 0.56
N LEU A 167 -24.96 -18.15 -0.39
CA LEU A 167 -24.68 -19.19 -1.37
C LEU A 167 -23.18 -19.51 -1.34
N PRO A 168 -22.79 -20.78 -1.54
CA PRO A 168 -21.39 -21.13 -1.74
C PRO A 168 -20.91 -20.54 -3.07
N PHE A 169 -19.66 -20.09 -3.10
CA PHE A 169 -19.02 -19.66 -4.35
C PHE A 169 -18.78 -20.87 -5.26
N ALA A 170 -19.24 -20.80 -6.51
CA ALA A 170 -19.05 -21.88 -7.48
C ALA A 170 -17.64 -21.86 -8.07
N HIS A 171 -17.09 -20.66 -8.27
CA HIS A 171 -15.74 -20.44 -8.74
C HIS A 171 -15.04 -19.33 -7.94
N TRP A 172 -13.71 -19.35 -7.88
CA TRP A 172 -12.92 -18.30 -7.22
C TRP A 172 -13.19 -16.89 -7.76
N THR A 173 -13.64 -16.79 -9.01
CA THR A 173 -14.07 -15.54 -9.64
C THR A 173 -15.28 -14.93 -8.95
N ASP A 174 -16.14 -15.74 -8.32
CA ASP A 174 -17.32 -15.25 -7.59
C ASP A 174 -16.91 -14.51 -6.32
N ALA A 175 -15.85 -14.96 -5.66
CA ALA A 175 -15.27 -14.27 -4.52
C ALA A 175 -14.65 -12.93 -4.94
N VAL A 176 -13.96 -12.89 -6.09
CA VAL A 176 -13.43 -11.64 -6.67
C VAL A 176 -14.55 -10.68 -7.02
N TYR A 177 -15.59 -11.15 -7.72
CA TYR A 177 -16.79 -10.38 -8.05
C TYR A 177 -17.43 -9.80 -6.78
N THR A 178 -17.68 -10.64 -5.78
CA THR A 178 -18.28 -10.24 -4.50
C THR A 178 -17.45 -9.17 -3.81
N SER A 179 -16.12 -9.34 -3.75
CA SER A 179 -15.22 -8.34 -3.18
C SER A 179 -15.25 -7.01 -3.93
N PHE A 180 -15.33 -7.03 -5.27
CA PHE A 180 -15.53 -5.81 -6.04
C PHE A 180 -16.87 -5.15 -5.73
N MET A 181 -17.97 -5.91 -5.69
CA MET A 181 -19.31 -5.37 -5.42
C MET A 181 -19.41 -4.71 -4.04
N ILE A 182 -18.77 -5.32 -3.03
CA ILE A 182 -18.67 -4.74 -1.67
C ILE A 182 -17.82 -3.48 -1.70
N THR A 183 -16.60 -3.57 -2.24
CA THR A 183 -15.66 -2.45 -2.25
C THR A 183 -16.20 -1.26 -3.03
N SER A 184 -16.83 -1.48 -4.19
CA SER A 184 -17.42 -0.42 -4.99
C SER A 184 -18.77 0.08 -4.47
N THR A 185 -19.27 -0.49 -3.36
CA THR A 185 -20.57 -0.16 -2.76
C THR A 185 -21.76 -0.34 -3.71
N ILE A 186 -21.64 -1.21 -4.71
CA ILE A 186 -22.73 -1.50 -5.68
C ILE A 186 -23.71 -2.49 -5.06
N GLY A 187 -23.21 -3.62 -4.55
CA GLY A 187 -23.98 -4.59 -3.78
C GLY A 187 -25.26 -5.09 -4.46
N PHE A 188 -25.17 -5.74 -5.62
CA PHE A 188 -26.34 -6.29 -6.35
C PHE A 188 -27.20 -7.27 -5.51
N GLY A 189 -26.63 -7.86 -4.47
CA GLY A 189 -27.37 -8.68 -3.50
C GLY A 189 -27.37 -10.18 -3.80
N ASP A 190 -26.72 -10.62 -4.88
CA ASP A 190 -26.58 -12.05 -5.21
C ASP A 190 -25.86 -12.82 -4.09
N TYR A 191 -24.77 -12.22 -3.57
CA TYR A 191 -23.99 -12.69 -2.45
C TYR A 191 -24.10 -11.70 -1.27
N TYR A 192 -24.57 -12.19 -0.12
CA TYR A 192 -24.62 -11.41 1.12
C TYR A 192 -24.15 -12.23 2.33
N PRO A 193 -23.47 -11.59 3.31
CA PRO A 193 -22.91 -12.28 4.47
C PRO A 193 -24.01 -12.75 5.43
N THR A 194 -23.99 -14.03 5.79
CA THR A 194 -24.98 -14.62 6.72
C THR A 194 -24.47 -14.71 8.15
N SER A 195 -23.17 -14.98 8.34
CA SER A 195 -22.54 -15.07 9.67
C SER A 195 -22.14 -13.71 10.27
N GLY A 196 -21.93 -13.67 11.59
CA GLY A 196 -21.41 -12.47 12.27
C GLY A 196 -19.99 -12.10 11.80
N TRP A 197 -19.13 -13.10 11.57
CA TRP A 197 -17.77 -12.88 11.09
C TRP A 197 -17.73 -12.29 9.68
N SER A 198 -18.50 -12.84 8.74
CA SER A 198 -18.56 -12.31 7.37
C SER A 198 -19.14 -10.91 7.33
N LYS A 199 -20.15 -10.59 8.15
CA LYS A 199 -20.68 -9.22 8.32
C LYS A 199 -19.61 -8.23 8.81
N LEU A 200 -18.78 -8.64 9.76
CA LEU A 200 -17.65 -7.84 10.24
C LEU A 200 -16.61 -7.61 9.12
N MET A 201 -16.24 -8.66 8.38
CA MET A 201 -15.28 -8.54 7.27
C MET A 201 -15.76 -7.58 6.18
N VAL A 202 -17.04 -7.68 5.78
CA VAL A 202 -17.66 -6.75 4.82
C VAL A 202 -17.64 -5.31 5.36
N SER A 203 -17.90 -5.13 6.66
CA SER A 203 -17.86 -3.80 7.30
C SER A 203 -16.46 -3.20 7.31
N LEU A 204 -15.43 -4.01 7.65
CA LEU A 204 -14.02 -3.59 7.60
C LEU A 204 -13.58 -3.25 6.17
N GLN A 205 -14.01 -4.04 5.19
CA GLN A 205 -13.74 -3.78 3.78
C GLN A 205 -14.33 -2.43 3.31
N SER A 206 -15.55 -2.11 3.74
CA SER A 206 -16.19 -0.81 3.44
C SER A 206 -15.44 0.37 4.08
N ILE A 207 -14.97 0.24 5.31
CA ILE A 207 -14.17 1.29 5.99
C ILE A 207 -12.86 1.55 5.23
N PHE A 208 -12.20 0.47 4.79
CA PHE A 208 -11.00 0.58 3.97
C PHE A 208 -11.29 1.35 2.67
N TYR A 209 -12.36 1.00 1.96
CA TYR A 209 -12.73 1.67 0.71
C TYR A 209 -12.94 3.18 0.88
N LEU A 210 -13.68 3.60 1.91
CA LEU A 210 -13.94 5.02 2.16
C LEU A 210 -12.62 5.79 2.39
N SER A 211 -11.74 5.22 3.20
CA SER A 211 -10.40 5.79 3.46
C SER A 211 -9.56 5.87 2.18
N TYR A 212 -9.67 4.84 1.34
CA TYR A 212 -8.95 4.73 0.09
C TYR A 212 -9.43 5.75 -0.97
N ILE A 213 -10.75 5.94 -1.13
CA ILE A 213 -11.29 6.96 -2.04
C ILE A 213 -10.83 8.36 -1.66
N ALA A 214 -10.87 8.70 -0.36
CA ALA A 214 -10.43 10.01 0.10
C ALA A 214 -8.96 10.28 -0.30
N LEU A 215 -8.09 9.29 -0.12
CA LEU A 215 -6.70 9.34 -0.59
C LEU A 215 -6.60 9.44 -2.11
N PHE A 216 -7.37 8.64 -2.84
CA PHE A 216 -7.33 8.61 -4.29
C PHE A 216 -7.75 9.95 -4.90
N ILE A 217 -8.83 10.55 -4.39
CA ILE A 217 -9.28 11.90 -4.77
C ILE A 217 -8.20 12.93 -4.44
N ASN A 218 -7.61 12.89 -3.24
CA ASN A 218 -6.52 13.80 -2.87
C ASN A 218 -5.34 13.68 -3.85
N PHE A 219 -4.95 12.45 -4.20
CA PHE A 219 -3.85 12.20 -5.14
C PHE A 219 -4.17 12.61 -6.58
N LEU A 220 -5.43 12.54 -7.00
CA LEU A 220 -5.90 13.03 -8.30
C LEU A 220 -5.96 14.56 -8.35
N ASN A 221 -6.49 15.18 -7.30
CA ASN A 221 -6.67 16.63 -7.18
C ASN A 221 -5.34 17.39 -7.05
N GLN A 222 -4.25 16.74 -6.65
CA GLN A 222 -2.89 17.28 -6.73
C GLN A 222 -2.37 17.42 -8.18
N GLY A 223 -3.26 17.65 -9.15
CA GLY A 223 -2.96 17.84 -10.56
C GLY A 223 -1.82 18.83 -10.79
N GLY A 224 -0.61 18.30 -11.01
CA GLY A 224 0.58 19.06 -11.41
C GLY A 224 1.22 19.98 -10.36
N ARG A 225 0.52 20.32 -9.27
CA ARG A 225 1.06 21.12 -8.17
C ARG A 225 1.45 20.21 -6.99
N ARG A 226 2.63 20.48 -6.42
CA ARG A 226 3.42 19.66 -5.50
C ARG A 226 2.78 19.46 -4.10
N GLY A 227 1.47 19.30 -3.99
CA GLY A 227 0.70 19.52 -2.75
C GLY A 227 1.12 18.70 -1.52
N TYR A 228 1.32 17.38 -1.64
CA TYR A 228 1.61 16.55 -0.45
C TYR A 228 3.03 16.75 0.11
N PHE A 229 3.99 17.04 -0.77
CA PHE A 229 5.41 17.11 -0.42
C PHE A 229 5.94 18.55 -0.40
N GLN A 230 5.11 19.56 -0.67
CA GLN A 230 5.54 20.96 -0.68
C GLN A 230 5.83 21.53 0.70
N ARG A 231 5.25 20.96 1.77
CA ARG A 231 5.53 21.43 3.13
C ARG A 231 6.98 21.24 3.57
N LEU A 232 7.78 20.47 2.81
CA LEU A 232 9.20 20.23 3.06
C LEU A 232 10.13 21.01 2.13
N GLY A 233 9.57 21.82 1.23
CA GLY A 233 10.32 22.82 0.47
C GLY A 233 10.59 24.01 1.36
N ARG A 234 11.56 23.86 2.27
CA ARG A 234 12.16 24.94 3.06
C ARG A 234 12.38 26.17 2.18
N ASP A 235 12.01 27.32 2.72
CA ASP A 235 12.38 28.64 2.24
C ASP A 235 13.90 28.72 2.04
N ASP A 236 14.38 28.45 0.84
CA ASP A 236 15.73 28.79 0.38
C ASP A 236 15.75 30.18 -0.28
N GLN A 237 14.79 31.06 0.06
CA GLN A 237 14.80 32.48 -0.36
C GLN A 237 14.11 33.38 0.68
N ALA A 238 14.85 33.78 1.72
CA ALA A 238 14.95 35.16 2.23
C ALA A 238 15.90 35.19 3.43
#